data_AF-A0A6C0GSV8-F1
#
_entry.id   AF-A0A6C0GSV8-F1
#
_cell.length_a   1.000
_cell.length_b   1.000
_cell.length_c   1.000
_cell.angle_alpha   90.00
_cell.angle_beta   90.00
_cell.angle_gamma   90.00
#
_symmetry.space_group_name_H-M   'P 1'
#
loop_
_entity.id
_entity.type
_entity.pdbx_description
1 polymer ?
#
loop_
_entity_poly.entity_id
_entity_poly.type
_entity_poly.pdbx_seq_one_letter_code
_entity_poly.pdbx_strand_id
1 'polypeptide(L)'
;MELKDLLLTPIYLPFIFIAVLVFRRKVCDHVTRKYFLPAFTVKVIGAIFVGLIYQFYYGGGDTFNYFNDTKVIWEAFVDSPLTGFQIIFSDSSYNPDIYDYTKRIYFYVDPYSFQVVRLAGFIGFFTFNTYTLIAIFFAVISFTGIWCLYQVFYRLYPALHKEFAIAILFMPSVFFWGSGLLKDTITIGALGWAFYGFYFGLIERKNIARNLILLILSLWFIKSIKVYILLCFLPAAFFWIFLEYRARIRSRALQFFALPVTIVLSVPLGYQAIIKITEDNERYKLENLAATTQVTAQWITQMGVLQGGSVYSLGEFDGTFTGMLSKFPQAIVVSLYRPFLWEVRNPVMLLSALESAFFIFMTIMMFREFKPKDLLIKLNNQPILLFSFIFSITFAFAVGVSSYNFGTLVRYKIPMMPFFLCALYIIRSQAVKKRFKKVKRFA
;
A
#
# COMPACT_ATOMS: atom_id res chain seq x y z
N MET A 1 19.44 17.05 0.73
CA MET A 1 20.32 16.41 -0.28
C MET A 1 21.69 17.06 -0.21
N GLU A 2 22.75 16.32 -0.46
CA GLU A 2 24.15 16.73 -0.32
C GLU A 2 24.88 16.66 -1.68
N LEU A 3 26.05 17.28 -1.79
CA LEU A 3 26.84 17.26 -3.04
C LEU A 3 27.16 15.83 -3.50
N LYS A 4 27.35 14.89 -2.57
CA LYS A 4 27.59 13.48 -2.86
C LYS A 4 26.44 12.82 -3.62
N ASP A 5 25.20 13.30 -3.46
CA ASP A 5 24.05 12.81 -4.23
C ASP A 5 24.22 13.08 -5.74
N LEU A 6 24.88 14.18 -6.12
CA LEU A 6 25.13 14.53 -7.53
C LEU A 6 26.27 13.71 -8.15
N LEU A 7 27.15 13.12 -7.33
CA LEU A 7 28.29 12.34 -7.80
C LEU A 7 27.99 10.83 -7.82
N LEU A 8 27.50 10.28 -6.71
CA LEU A 8 27.33 8.84 -6.56
C LEU A 8 26.10 8.30 -7.31
N THR A 9 25.03 9.09 -7.42
CA THR A 9 23.79 8.65 -8.08
C THR A 9 23.96 8.38 -9.57
N PRO A 10 24.58 9.27 -10.37
CA PRO A 10 24.91 8.97 -11.76
C PRO A 10 25.78 7.73 -11.93
N ILE A 11 26.65 7.42 -10.97
CA ILE A 11 27.53 6.25 -11.02
C ILE A 11 26.74 4.96 -10.75
N TYR A 12 25.89 4.92 -9.73
CA TYR A 12 25.13 3.72 -9.35
C TYR A 12 23.98 3.40 -10.31
N LEU A 13 23.33 4.42 -10.89
CA LEU A 13 22.16 4.25 -11.74
C LEU A 13 22.38 3.24 -12.89
N PRO A 14 23.45 3.32 -13.70
CA PRO A 14 23.74 2.33 -14.73
C PRO A 14 23.77 0.89 -14.20
N PHE A 15 24.44 0.65 -13.06
CA PHE A 15 24.52 -0.69 -12.47
C PHE A 15 23.14 -1.21 -12.02
N ILE A 16 22.34 -0.33 -11.41
CA ILE A 16 20.96 -0.66 -11.01
C ILE A 16 20.11 -1.01 -12.25
N PHE A 17 20.20 -0.21 -13.31
CA PHE A 17 19.46 -0.46 -14.55
C PHE A 17 19.91 -1.76 -15.25
N ILE A 18 21.21 -2.05 -15.27
CA ILE A 18 21.76 -3.31 -15.80
C ILE A 18 21.20 -4.50 -15.01
N ALA A 19 21.24 -4.45 -13.67
CA ALA A 19 20.69 -5.50 -12.81
C ALA A 19 19.19 -5.74 -13.10
N VAL A 20 18.41 -4.66 -13.25
CA VAL A 20 16.98 -4.72 -13.61
C VAL A 20 16.76 -5.30 -15.00
N LEU A 21 17.59 -4.96 -15.99
CA LEU A 21 17.52 -5.52 -17.34
C LEU A 21 17.83 -7.02 -17.38
N VAL A 22 18.77 -7.48 -16.55
CA VAL A 22 19.06 -8.92 -16.38
C VAL A 22 17.86 -9.61 -15.75
N PHE A 23 17.29 -9.04 -14.69
CA PHE A 23 16.14 -9.60 -13.99
C PHE A 23 14.88 -9.65 -14.85
N ARG A 24 14.66 -8.64 -15.70
CA ARG A 24 13.57 -8.56 -16.69
C ARG A 24 13.42 -9.84 -17.52
N ARG A 25 14.53 -10.49 -17.87
CA ARG A 25 14.51 -11.73 -18.67
C ARG A 25 13.84 -12.90 -17.95
N LYS A 26 13.86 -12.91 -16.61
CA LYS A 26 13.29 -13.99 -15.78
C LYS A 26 11.83 -13.76 -15.41
N VAL A 27 11.37 -12.50 -15.39
CA VAL A 27 10.06 -12.13 -14.82
C VAL A 27 9.06 -11.53 -15.81
N CYS A 28 9.48 -11.32 -17.07
CA CYS A 28 8.62 -10.78 -18.12
C CYS A 28 8.43 -11.79 -19.24
N ASP A 29 7.21 -11.88 -19.75
CA ASP A 29 6.88 -12.50 -21.02
C ASP A 29 6.91 -11.47 -22.17
N HIS A 30 6.55 -11.90 -23.38
CA HIS A 30 6.52 -11.02 -24.57
C HIS A 30 5.59 -9.80 -24.40
N VAL A 31 4.47 -9.96 -23.69
CA VAL A 31 3.45 -8.91 -23.53
C VAL A 31 3.85 -7.88 -22.47
N THR A 32 4.35 -8.35 -21.33
CA THR A 32 4.66 -7.55 -20.15
C THR A 32 6.00 -6.84 -20.23
N ARG A 33 6.92 -7.37 -21.06
CA ARG A 33 8.27 -6.83 -21.27
C ARG A 33 8.30 -5.35 -21.64
N LYS A 34 7.27 -4.83 -22.31
CA LYS A 34 7.17 -3.40 -22.68
C LYS A 34 6.78 -2.46 -21.53
N TYR A 35 6.17 -2.98 -20.46
CA TYR A 35 5.79 -2.17 -19.30
C TYR A 35 6.88 -2.13 -18.23
N PHE A 36 7.68 -3.20 -18.10
CA PHE A 36 8.63 -3.38 -17.01
C PHE A 36 9.63 -2.24 -16.86
N LEU A 37 10.37 -1.92 -17.94
CA LEU A 37 11.41 -0.89 -17.88
C LEU A 37 10.83 0.54 -17.73
N PRO A 38 9.77 0.94 -18.47
CA PRO A 38 9.13 2.22 -18.23
C PRO A 38 8.58 2.35 -16.81
N ALA A 39 7.94 1.31 -16.27
CA ALA A 39 7.41 1.33 -14.91
C ALA A 39 8.52 1.47 -13.86
N PHE A 40 9.63 0.74 -14.04
CA PHE A 40 10.80 0.90 -13.17
C PHE A 40 11.38 2.31 -13.25
N THR A 41 11.49 2.87 -14.46
CA THR A 41 12.02 4.22 -14.68
C THR A 41 11.16 5.26 -13.98
N VAL A 42 9.83 5.17 -14.10
CA VAL A 42 8.89 6.05 -13.39
C VAL A 42 9.01 5.90 -11.87
N LYS A 43 9.32 4.70 -11.37
CA LYS A 43 9.59 4.47 -9.94
C LYS A 43 10.86 5.21 -9.47
N VAL A 44 11.95 5.11 -10.22
CA VAL A 44 13.21 5.82 -9.93
C VAL A 44 13.00 7.34 -9.98
N ILE A 45 12.30 7.83 -11.01
CA ILE A 45 11.90 9.23 -11.12
C ILE A 45 11.10 9.64 -9.88
N GLY A 46 10.08 8.86 -9.50
CA GLY A 46 9.30 9.10 -8.30
C GLY A 46 10.15 9.23 -7.03
N ALA A 47 11.15 8.36 -6.85
CA ALA A 47 12.05 8.42 -5.70
C ALA A 47 12.82 9.73 -5.62
N ILE A 48 13.39 10.18 -6.75
CA ILE A 48 14.15 11.42 -6.83
C ILE A 48 13.22 12.62 -6.61
N PHE A 49 12.07 12.65 -7.29
CA PHE A 49 11.12 13.76 -7.19
C PHE A 49 10.49 13.89 -5.80
N VAL A 50 10.25 12.79 -5.08
CA VAL A 50 9.83 12.87 -3.66
C VAL A 50 10.88 13.62 -2.85
N GLY A 51 12.17 13.29 -3.01
CA GLY A 51 13.25 14.01 -2.35
C GLY A 51 13.28 15.49 -2.69
N LEU A 52 13.15 15.83 -3.98
CA LEU A 52 13.15 17.22 -4.44
C LEU A 52 11.97 18.01 -3.88
N ILE A 53 10.75 17.46 -3.90
CA ILE A 53 9.57 18.14 -3.37
C ILE A 53 9.71 18.37 -1.86
N TYR A 54 10.17 17.38 -1.10
CA TYR A 54 10.37 17.56 0.34
C TYR A 54 11.46 18.59 0.64
N GLN A 55 12.53 18.65 -0.16
CA GLN A 55 13.64 19.57 0.07
C GLN A 55 13.26 21.01 -0.27
N PHE A 56 12.64 21.22 -1.44
CA PHE A 56 12.48 22.56 -2.03
C PHE A 56 11.08 23.13 -1.87
N TYR A 57 10.03 22.29 -1.77
CA TYR A 57 8.66 22.74 -1.65
C TYR A 57 8.13 22.67 -0.21
N TYR A 58 8.41 21.58 0.51
CA TYR A 58 7.99 21.44 1.92
C TYR A 58 9.02 21.93 2.94
N GLY A 59 10.28 22.14 2.54
CA GLY A 59 11.35 22.57 3.45
C GLY A 59 11.78 21.51 4.48
N GLY A 60 11.41 20.24 4.27
CA GLY A 60 11.67 19.14 5.20
C GLY A 60 10.54 18.10 5.20
N GLY A 61 10.54 17.23 6.20
CA GLY A 61 9.50 16.22 6.45
C GLY A 61 10.07 14.81 6.68
N ASP A 62 9.17 13.83 6.84
CA ASP A 62 9.52 12.47 7.30
C ASP A 62 10.68 11.84 6.53
N THR A 63 10.77 12.05 5.21
CA THR A 63 11.83 11.46 4.39
C THR A 63 13.23 11.93 4.81
N PHE A 64 13.37 13.20 5.19
CA PHE A 64 14.64 13.74 5.69
C PHE A 64 14.86 13.43 7.16
N ASN A 65 13.79 13.32 7.97
CA ASN A 65 13.91 12.85 9.35
C ASN A 65 14.46 11.42 9.38
N TYR A 66 13.95 10.52 8.54
CA TYR A 66 14.51 9.16 8.39
C TYR A 66 15.97 9.20 7.97
N PHE A 67 16.32 10.04 6.99
CA PHE A 67 17.70 10.13 6.51
C PHE A 67 18.66 10.75 7.54
N ASN A 68 18.21 11.71 8.33
CA ASN A 68 19.02 12.29 9.40
C ASN A 68 19.32 11.24 10.48
N ASP A 69 18.33 10.42 10.84
CA ASP A 69 18.56 9.29 11.74
C ASP A 69 19.55 8.26 11.17
N THR A 70 19.56 8.03 9.84
CA THR A 70 20.58 7.14 9.22
C THR A 70 21.98 7.73 9.24
N LYS A 71 22.15 9.05 9.36
CA LYS A 71 23.48 9.67 9.55
C LYS A 71 24.10 9.25 10.87
N VAL A 72 23.30 9.17 11.93
CA VAL A 72 23.78 8.70 13.23
C VAL A 72 24.21 7.23 13.16
N ILE A 73 23.46 6.40 12.43
CA ILE A 73 23.84 4.99 12.19
C ILE A 73 25.11 4.90 11.33
N TRP A 74 25.25 5.79 10.35
CA TRP A 74 26.45 5.86 9.53
C TRP A 74 27.70 6.26 10.34
N GLU A 75 27.59 7.23 11.24
CA GLU A 75 28.66 7.56 12.20
C GLU A 75 29.06 6.32 13.01
N ALA A 76 28.08 5.57 13.54
CA ALA A 76 28.37 4.33 14.25
C ALA A 76 29.10 3.30 13.38
N PHE A 77 28.76 3.16 12.10
CA PHE A 77 29.48 2.28 11.17
C PHE A 77 30.92 2.72 10.90
N VAL A 78 31.16 4.04 10.85
CA VAL A 78 32.51 4.60 10.65
C VAL A 78 33.37 4.36 11.90
N ASP A 79 32.80 4.49 13.10
CA ASP A 79 33.51 4.24 14.35
C ASP A 79 33.76 2.74 14.58
N SER A 80 32.74 1.90 14.38
CA SER A 80 32.83 0.44 14.47
C SER A 80 31.70 -0.24 13.70
N PRO A 81 32.00 -1.08 12.70
CA PRO A 81 30.97 -1.79 11.94
C PRO A 81 30.01 -2.61 12.82
N LEU A 82 30.52 -3.16 13.92
CA LEU A 82 29.72 -3.95 14.87
C LEU A 82 28.65 -3.08 15.55
N THR A 83 29.02 -1.87 15.99
CA THR A 83 28.11 -0.92 16.65
C THR A 83 26.98 -0.50 15.70
N GLY A 84 27.29 -0.22 14.44
CA GLY A 84 26.28 0.08 13.42
C GLY A 84 25.26 -1.06 13.24
N PHE A 85 25.71 -2.32 13.18
CA PHE A 85 24.82 -3.48 13.12
C PHE A 85 24.03 -3.69 14.42
N GLN A 86 24.64 -3.46 15.59
CA GLN A 86 23.94 -3.55 16.86
C GLN A 86 22.77 -2.56 16.94
N ILE A 87 22.92 -1.33 16.43
CA ILE A 87 21.82 -0.35 16.36
C ILE A 87 20.72 -0.83 15.42
N ILE A 88 21.06 -1.39 14.24
CA ILE A 88 20.08 -1.88 13.27
C ILE A 88 19.26 -3.05 13.85
N PHE A 89 19.89 -3.96 14.58
CA PHE A 89 19.24 -5.14 15.14
C PHE A 89 18.81 -5.00 16.60
N SER A 90 18.94 -3.81 17.19
CA SER A 90 18.48 -3.57 18.57
C SER A 90 16.98 -3.78 18.66
N ASP A 91 16.48 -4.15 19.83
CA ASP A 91 15.05 -4.29 20.15
C ASP A 91 14.44 -2.98 20.67
N SER A 92 15.12 -1.85 20.45
CA SER A 92 14.78 -0.53 21.03
C SER A 92 14.85 -0.47 22.57
N SER A 93 15.42 -1.49 23.23
CA SER A 93 15.70 -1.45 24.67
C SER A 93 16.93 -0.58 24.97
N TYR A 94 17.11 -0.26 26.26
CA TYR A 94 18.30 0.45 26.72
C TYR A 94 19.51 -0.48 26.62
N ASN A 95 20.50 -0.07 25.86
CA ASN A 95 21.78 -0.75 25.75
C ASN A 95 22.92 0.29 25.91
N PRO A 96 23.75 0.20 26.97
CA PRO A 96 24.85 1.13 27.22
C PRO A 96 25.81 1.32 26.05
N ASP A 97 26.11 0.24 25.31
CA ASP A 97 27.14 0.22 24.27
C ASP A 97 26.77 1.07 23.05
N ILE A 98 25.48 1.25 22.81
CA ILE A 98 24.95 2.00 21.66
C ILE A 98 24.22 3.28 22.09
N TYR A 99 24.16 3.57 23.40
CA TYR A 99 23.33 4.64 23.96
C TYR A 99 23.70 6.03 23.40
N ASP A 100 24.99 6.27 23.19
CA ASP A 100 25.47 7.55 22.66
C ASP A 100 25.01 7.86 21.24
N TYR A 101 24.69 6.81 20.47
CA TYR A 101 24.09 6.93 19.15
C TYR A 101 22.57 6.94 19.25
N THR A 102 21.97 5.98 19.95
CA THR A 102 20.50 5.80 19.97
C THR A 102 19.76 6.99 20.58
N LYS A 103 20.36 7.70 21.54
CA LYS A 103 19.79 8.95 22.11
C LYS A 103 19.67 10.08 21.08
N ARG A 104 20.43 10.04 19.98
CA ARG A 104 20.43 11.04 18.90
C ARG A 104 19.49 10.65 17.74
N ILE A 105 18.95 9.44 17.74
CA ILE A 105 18.02 8.94 16.73
C ILE A 105 16.60 9.36 17.13
N TYR A 106 16.01 10.28 16.36
CA TYR A 106 14.69 10.84 16.67
C TYR A 106 13.60 9.78 16.74
N PHE A 107 13.61 8.83 15.81
CA PHE A 107 12.58 7.79 15.74
C PHE A 107 12.86 6.55 16.60
N TYR A 108 13.92 6.52 17.42
CA TYR A 108 14.27 5.33 18.21
C TYR A 108 13.14 4.90 19.16
N VAL A 109 12.39 5.88 19.68
CA VAL A 109 11.24 5.69 20.60
C VAL A 109 9.94 5.27 19.89
N ASP A 110 9.86 5.37 18.56
CA ASP A 110 8.70 4.92 17.77
C ASP A 110 9.10 3.69 16.93
N PRO A 111 8.83 2.46 17.40
CA PRO A 111 9.27 1.24 16.72
C PRO A 111 8.85 1.17 15.24
N TYR A 112 7.68 1.73 14.90
CA TYR A 112 7.16 1.72 13.53
C TYR A 112 7.96 2.63 12.58
N SER A 113 8.42 3.77 13.08
CA SER A 113 9.31 4.68 12.33
C SER A 113 10.74 4.17 12.35
N PHE A 114 11.21 3.66 13.48
CA PHE A 114 12.55 3.10 13.60
C PHE A 114 12.76 1.92 12.64
N GLN A 115 11.73 1.12 12.35
CA GLN A 115 11.83 0.05 11.35
C GLN A 115 12.22 0.57 9.96
N VAL A 116 11.78 1.77 9.58
CA VAL A 116 12.19 2.43 8.33
C VAL A 116 13.65 2.86 8.42
N VAL A 117 14.04 3.44 9.56
CA VAL A 117 15.43 3.86 9.84
C VAL A 117 16.38 2.66 9.78
N ARG A 118 16.04 1.51 10.36
CA ARG A 118 16.82 0.26 10.30
C ARG A 118 17.08 -0.16 8.86
N LEU A 119 16.03 -0.22 8.03
CA LEU A 119 16.17 -0.59 6.62
C LEU A 119 16.99 0.43 5.85
N ALA A 120 16.76 1.73 6.09
CA ALA A 120 17.49 2.81 5.47
C ALA A 120 18.96 2.86 5.89
N GLY A 121 19.28 2.56 7.15
CA GLY A 121 20.65 2.47 7.68
C GLY A 121 21.39 1.27 7.10
N PHE A 122 20.72 0.11 6.97
CA PHE A 122 21.28 -1.06 6.30
C PHE A 122 21.62 -0.78 4.83
N ILE A 123 20.73 -0.09 4.10
CA ILE A 123 21.00 0.35 2.73
C ILE A 123 22.07 1.46 2.70
N GLY A 124 22.06 2.33 3.70
CA GLY A 124 23.02 3.41 3.91
C GLY A 124 24.45 2.90 3.94
N PHE A 125 24.69 1.75 4.55
CA PHE A 125 25.99 1.07 4.57
C PHE A 125 26.57 0.85 3.15
N PHE A 126 25.75 0.36 2.20
CA PHE A 126 26.19 0.08 0.81
C PHE A 126 26.23 1.32 -0.10
N THR A 127 25.68 2.43 0.37
CA THR A 127 25.46 3.65 -0.44
C THR A 127 26.20 4.86 0.12
N PHE A 128 27.12 4.65 1.06
CA PHE A 128 27.87 5.70 1.76
C PHE A 128 26.92 6.76 2.36
N ASN A 129 25.79 6.29 2.87
CA ASN A 129 24.70 7.07 3.43
C ASN A 129 24.26 8.24 2.54
N THR A 130 24.01 7.95 1.26
CA THR A 130 23.56 8.93 0.25
C THR A 130 22.04 8.88 0.09
N TYR A 131 21.37 10.01 0.31
CA TYR A 131 19.91 10.08 0.37
C TYR A 131 19.22 9.54 -0.88
N THR A 132 19.64 10.03 -2.05
CA THR A 132 19.08 9.65 -3.36
C THR A 132 19.27 8.17 -3.64
N LEU A 133 20.43 7.61 -3.32
CA LEU A 133 20.67 6.18 -3.47
C LEU A 133 19.77 5.36 -2.55
N ILE A 134 19.68 5.72 -1.26
CA ILE A 134 18.78 5.05 -0.32
C ILE A 134 17.33 5.08 -0.85
N ALA A 135 16.85 6.24 -1.31
CA ALA A 135 15.53 6.39 -1.90
C ALA A 135 15.34 5.53 -3.16
N ILE A 136 16.34 5.45 -4.04
CA ILE A 136 16.30 4.60 -5.24
C ILE A 136 16.26 3.11 -4.86
N PHE A 137 17.03 2.66 -3.87
CA PHE A 137 16.97 1.28 -3.38
C PHE A 137 15.61 0.95 -2.76
N PHE A 138 15.00 1.90 -2.04
CA PHE A 138 13.61 1.80 -1.58
C PHE A 138 12.64 1.62 -2.76
N ALA A 139 12.77 2.43 -3.81
CA ALA A 139 12.00 2.27 -5.04
C ALA A 139 12.21 0.91 -5.72
N VAL A 140 13.45 0.42 -5.78
CA VAL A 140 13.77 -0.91 -6.34
C VAL A 140 13.05 -2.00 -5.56
N ILE A 141 13.17 -2.01 -4.22
CA ILE A 141 12.50 -3.00 -3.36
C ILE A 141 10.99 -2.92 -3.55
N SER A 142 10.41 -1.73 -3.51
CA SER A 142 8.98 -1.51 -3.72
C SER A 142 8.49 -1.97 -5.09
N PHE A 143 9.28 -1.70 -6.14
CA PHE A 143 8.97 -2.10 -7.51
C PHE A 143 8.84 -3.62 -7.66
N THR A 144 9.68 -4.40 -6.97
CA THR A 144 9.57 -5.87 -7.05
C THR A 144 8.20 -6.37 -6.58
N GLY A 145 7.68 -5.80 -5.48
CA GLY A 145 6.37 -6.17 -4.94
C GLY A 145 5.22 -5.69 -5.82
N ILE A 146 5.28 -4.44 -6.29
CA ILE A 146 4.27 -3.89 -7.21
C ILE A 146 4.24 -4.67 -8.53
N TRP A 147 5.40 -5.12 -9.04
CA TRP A 147 5.45 -5.99 -10.22
C TRP A 147 4.77 -7.34 -9.95
N CYS A 148 5.01 -7.94 -8.78
CA CYS A 148 4.34 -9.17 -8.37
C CYS A 148 2.81 -8.99 -8.25
N LEU A 149 2.33 -7.86 -7.73
CA LEU A 149 0.91 -7.50 -7.73
C LEU A 149 0.34 -7.47 -9.16
N TYR A 150 1.02 -6.80 -10.08
CA TYR A 150 0.65 -6.76 -11.49
C TYR A 150 0.59 -8.15 -12.12
N GLN A 151 1.55 -9.02 -11.83
CA GLN A 151 1.59 -10.38 -12.35
C GLN A 151 0.39 -11.22 -11.91
N VAL A 152 -0.11 -11.07 -10.67
CA VAL A 152 -1.32 -11.77 -10.22
C VAL A 152 -2.54 -11.35 -11.03
N PHE A 153 -2.77 -10.04 -11.19
CA PHE A 153 -3.90 -9.56 -11.99
C PHE A 153 -3.77 -9.94 -13.47
N TYR A 154 -2.58 -9.83 -14.04
CA TYR A 154 -2.30 -10.26 -15.40
C TYR A 154 -2.55 -11.76 -15.60
N ARG A 155 -2.13 -12.60 -14.65
CA ARG A 155 -2.39 -14.04 -14.67
C ARG A 155 -3.89 -14.36 -14.69
N LEU A 156 -4.69 -13.63 -13.92
CA LEU A 156 -6.13 -13.80 -13.83
C LEU A 156 -6.88 -13.29 -15.07
N TYR A 157 -6.46 -12.14 -15.62
CA TYR A 157 -7.09 -11.54 -16.80
C TYR A 157 -6.04 -11.01 -17.80
N PRO A 158 -5.42 -11.89 -18.61
CA PRO A 158 -4.33 -11.50 -19.51
C PRO A 158 -4.71 -10.43 -20.54
N ALA A 159 -5.99 -10.40 -20.94
CA ALA A 159 -6.51 -9.42 -21.89
C ALA A 159 -6.49 -7.97 -21.38
N LEU A 160 -6.44 -7.76 -20.06
CA LEU A 160 -6.47 -6.44 -19.40
C LEU A 160 -5.07 -5.95 -18.99
N HIS A 161 -4.04 -6.47 -19.65
CA HIS A 161 -2.65 -6.19 -19.29
C HIS A 161 -2.29 -4.69 -19.35
N LYS A 162 -2.98 -3.88 -20.17
CA LYS A 162 -2.74 -2.42 -20.28
C LYS A 162 -3.39 -1.71 -19.10
N GLU A 163 -4.64 -2.04 -18.83
CA GLU A 163 -5.48 -1.50 -17.77
C GLU A 163 -4.85 -1.74 -16.40
N PHE A 164 -4.32 -2.94 -16.17
CA PHE A 164 -3.59 -3.26 -14.94
C PHE A 164 -2.24 -2.56 -14.85
N ALA A 165 -1.55 -2.34 -15.98
CA ALA A 165 -0.31 -1.57 -15.96
C ALA A 165 -0.61 -0.11 -15.56
N ILE A 166 -1.68 0.49 -16.10
CA ILE A 166 -2.13 1.83 -15.70
C ILE A 166 -2.48 1.87 -14.22
N ALA A 167 -3.26 0.90 -13.74
CA ALA A 167 -3.75 0.90 -12.36
C ALA A 167 -2.67 0.64 -11.29
N ILE A 168 -1.69 -0.22 -11.60
CA ILE A 168 -0.73 -0.73 -10.63
C ILE A 168 0.64 -0.05 -10.78
N LEU A 169 1.08 0.20 -12.02
CA LEU A 169 2.45 0.64 -12.32
C LEU A 169 2.57 2.14 -12.61
N PHE A 170 1.60 2.71 -13.31
CA PHE A 170 1.69 4.08 -13.85
C PHE A 170 0.73 5.08 -13.19
N MET A 171 0.00 4.68 -12.16
CA MET A 171 -0.87 5.59 -11.43
C MET A 171 -0.04 6.63 -10.66
N PRO A 172 -0.23 7.94 -10.90
CA PRO A 172 0.57 9.02 -10.32
C PRO A 172 0.83 8.90 -8.82
N SER A 173 -0.21 8.79 -8.00
CA SER A 173 -0.05 8.69 -6.54
C SER A 173 0.68 7.42 -6.12
N VAL A 174 0.39 6.29 -6.77
CA VAL A 174 0.99 4.98 -6.43
C VAL A 174 2.48 4.97 -6.72
N PHE A 175 2.91 5.46 -7.89
CA PHE A 175 4.33 5.50 -8.19
C PHE A 175 5.03 6.64 -7.44
N PHE A 176 4.41 7.81 -7.26
CA PHE A 176 5.07 8.94 -6.61
C PHE A 176 5.30 8.66 -5.12
N TRP A 177 4.22 8.50 -4.35
CA TRP A 177 4.29 8.29 -2.89
C TRP A 177 4.85 6.92 -2.50
N GLY A 178 4.79 5.95 -3.42
CA GLY A 178 5.35 4.63 -3.20
C GLY A 178 6.82 4.47 -3.58
N SER A 179 7.60 5.52 -3.86
CA SER A 179 8.99 5.39 -4.35
C SER A 179 10.08 6.03 -3.51
N GLY A 180 9.78 6.98 -2.62
CA GLY A 180 10.81 7.66 -1.81
C GLY A 180 11.23 6.89 -0.55
N LEU A 181 12.13 7.48 0.24
CA LEU A 181 12.44 7.01 1.59
C LEU A 181 11.25 7.34 2.51
N LEU A 182 10.25 6.46 2.54
CA LEU A 182 8.98 6.62 3.25
C LEU A 182 8.44 5.25 3.73
N LYS A 183 7.59 5.27 4.78
CA LYS A 183 6.80 4.11 5.22
C LYS A 183 5.95 3.53 4.07
N ASP A 184 5.37 4.41 3.26
CA ASP A 184 4.47 4.06 2.15
C ASP A 184 5.15 3.18 1.12
N THR A 185 6.38 3.50 0.74
CA THR A 185 7.20 2.75 -0.23
C THR A 185 7.43 1.29 0.15
N ILE A 186 7.79 1.04 1.41
CA ILE A 186 8.01 -0.33 1.91
C ILE A 186 6.69 -1.09 1.95
N THR A 187 5.66 -0.48 2.53
CA THR A 187 4.38 -1.15 2.79
C THR A 187 3.62 -1.50 1.51
N ILE A 188 3.66 -0.67 0.47
CA ILE A 188 3.03 -1.01 -0.82
C ILE A 188 3.78 -2.13 -1.55
N GLY A 189 5.13 -2.15 -1.46
CA GLY A 189 5.93 -3.24 -1.99
C GLY A 189 5.63 -4.56 -1.26
N ALA A 190 5.62 -4.52 0.08
CA ALA A 190 5.26 -5.66 0.91
C ALA A 190 3.83 -6.13 0.61
N LEU A 191 2.87 -5.23 0.43
CA LEU A 191 1.50 -5.61 0.06
C LEU A 191 1.43 -6.35 -1.28
N GLY A 192 2.22 -5.93 -2.27
CA GLY A 192 2.28 -6.61 -3.56
C GLY A 192 2.87 -8.03 -3.46
N TRP A 193 3.94 -8.21 -2.66
CA TRP A 193 4.48 -9.54 -2.37
C TRP A 193 3.53 -10.39 -1.52
N ALA A 194 2.84 -9.80 -0.54
CA ALA A 194 1.83 -10.47 0.26
C ALA A 194 0.70 -10.99 -0.63
N PHE A 195 0.18 -10.16 -1.54
CA PHE A 195 -0.88 -10.58 -2.45
C PHE A 195 -0.43 -11.68 -3.42
N TYR A 196 0.81 -11.60 -3.92
CA TYR A 196 1.42 -12.65 -4.74
C TYR A 196 1.58 -13.98 -3.98
N GLY A 197 2.15 -13.94 -2.78
CA GLY A 197 2.34 -15.11 -1.93
C GLY A 197 1.00 -15.73 -1.51
N PHE A 198 0.01 -14.90 -1.19
CA PHE A 198 -1.37 -15.30 -0.94
C PHE A 198 -1.96 -16.04 -2.15
N TYR A 199 -1.94 -15.42 -3.33
CA TYR A 199 -2.57 -15.99 -4.52
C TYR A 199 -1.88 -17.29 -4.95
N PHE A 200 -0.57 -17.26 -5.20
CA PHE A 200 0.12 -18.45 -5.69
C PHE A 200 0.31 -19.52 -4.61
N GLY A 201 0.48 -19.15 -3.34
CA GLY A 201 0.67 -20.10 -2.24
C GLY A 201 -0.62 -20.75 -1.75
N LEU A 202 -1.69 -19.97 -1.53
CA LEU A 202 -2.92 -20.46 -0.90
C LEU A 202 -4.04 -20.76 -1.92
N ILE A 203 -4.17 -19.94 -2.98
CA ILE A 203 -5.26 -20.08 -3.96
C ILE A 203 -4.87 -21.05 -5.08
N GLU A 204 -3.81 -20.74 -5.85
CA GLU A 204 -3.34 -21.57 -6.97
C GLU A 204 -2.48 -22.77 -6.50
N ARG A 205 -1.96 -22.72 -5.26
CA ARG A 205 -1.14 -23.78 -4.63
C ARG A 205 0.11 -24.19 -5.42
N LYS A 206 0.80 -23.21 -6.01
CA LYS A 206 2.09 -23.38 -6.69
C LYS A 206 3.23 -22.98 -5.76
N ASN A 207 4.32 -23.76 -5.75
CA ASN A 207 5.53 -23.48 -4.96
C ASN A 207 5.19 -23.02 -3.52
N ILE A 208 4.35 -23.80 -2.84
CA ILE A 208 3.65 -23.41 -1.61
C ILE A 208 4.64 -22.89 -0.56
N ALA A 209 5.69 -23.64 -0.24
CA ALA A 209 6.68 -23.24 0.77
C ALA A 209 7.29 -21.86 0.49
N ARG A 210 7.79 -21.63 -0.74
CA ARG A 210 8.35 -20.34 -1.15
C ARG A 210 7.33 -19.21 -1.02
N ASN A 211 6.12 -19.43 -1.51
CA ASN A 211 5.08 -18.39 -1.53
C ASN A 211 4.51 -18.10 -0.13
N LEU A 212 4.49 -19.09 0.77
CA LEU A 212 4.16 -18.90 2.17
C LEU A 212 5.24 -18.13 2.92
N ILE A 213 6.52 -18.41 2.66
CA ILE A 213 7.63 -17.62 3.23
C ILE A 213 7.53 -16.16 2.78
N LEU A 214 7.30 -15.94 1.48
CA LEU A 214 7.11 -14.59 0.94
C LEU A 214 5.89 -13.89 1.57
N LEU A 215 4.78 -14.60 1.75
CA LEU A 215 3.59 -14.08 2.42
C LEU A 215 3.92 -13.68 3.87
N ILE A 216 4.46 -14.59 4.68
CA ILE A 216 4.77 -14.36 6.09
C ILE A 216 5.73 -13.17 6.26
N LEU A 217 6.82 -13.14 5.49
CA LEU A 217 7.79 -12.04 5.52
C LEU A 217 7.14 -10.70 5.16
N SER A 218 6.28 -10.70 4.14
CA SER A 218 5.56 -9.50 3.72
C SER A 218 4.57 -9.01 4.77
N LEU A 219 3.82 -9.91 5.40
CA LEU A 219 2.89 -9.55 6.48
C LEU A 219 3.65 -9.01 7.71
N TRP A 220 4.86 -9.53 7.99
CA TRP A 220 5.71 -9.01 9.05
C TRP A 220 6.20 -7.57 8.78
N PHE A 221 6.64 -7.27 7.56
CA PHE A 221 6.99 -5.88 7.17
C PHE A 221 5.79 -4.94 7.25
N ILE A 222 4.59 -5.41 6.88
CA ILE A 222 3.37 -4.61 7.01
C ILE A 222 3.04 -4.38 8.50
N LYS A 223 3.06 -5.42 9.34
CA LYS A 223 2.79 -5.31 10.79
C LYS A 223 3.75 -4.32 11.46
N SER A 224 5.04 -4.43 11.17
CA SER A 224 6.10 -3.61 11.80
C SER A 224 6.09 -2.14 11.38
N ILE A 225 5.37 -1.75 10.33
CA ILE A 225 5.34 -0.36 9.84
C ILE A 225 3.94 0.25 9.88
N LYS A 226 2.93 -0.45 9.33
CA LYS A 226 1.54 0.02 9.20
C LYS A 226 0.55 -1.13 9.37
N VAL A 227 0.31 -1.51 10.63
CA VAL A 227 -0.58 -2.63 10.99
C VAL A 227 -2.01 -2.52 10.41
N TYR A 228 -2.54 -1.31 10.24
CA TYR A 228 -3.89 -1.13 9.69
C TYR A 228 -4.07 -1.69 8.27
N ILE A 229 -2.99 -1.76 7.47
CA ILE A 229 -3.05 -2.38 6.13
C ILE A 229 -3.38 -3.88 6.26
N LEU A 230 -2.79 -4.53 7.27
CA LEU A 230 -3.02 -5.94 7.57
C LEU A 230 -4.46 -6.18 8.08
N LEU A 231 -4.97 -5.26 8.92
CA LEU A 231 -6.34 -5.31 9.42
C LEU A 231 -7.38 -5.25 8.29
N CYS A 232 -7.10 -4.55 7.18
CA CYS A 232 -7.97 -4.55 6.00
C CYS A 232 -7.72 -5.75 5.07
N PHE A 233 -6.46 -6.16 4.91
CA PHE A 233 -6.06 -7.24 3.98
C PHE A 233 -6.55 -8.61 4.44
N LEU A 234 -6.37 -8.96 5.71
CA LEU A 234 -6.66 -10.31 6.20
C LEU A 234 -8.14 -10.69 6.09
N PRO A 235 -9.12 -9.86 6.53
CA PRO A 235 -10.52 -10.19 6.35
C PRO A 235 -10.86 -10.44 4.88
N ALA A 236 -10.41 -9.58 3.96
CA ALA A 236 -10.63 -9.75 2.53
C ALA A 236 -10.01 -11.07 2.01
N ALA A 237 -8.78 -11.38 2.44
CA ALA A 237 -8.06 -12.60 2.07
C ALA A 237 -8.77 -13.87 2.57
N PHE A 238 -9.22 -13.88 3.83
CA PHE A 238 -10.00 -14.99 4.40
C PHE A 238 -11.32 -15.20 3.65
N PHE A 239 -12.03 -14.12 3.31
CA PHE A 239 -13.25 -14.20 2.50
C PHE A 239 -12.99 -14.82 1.11
N TRP A 240 -11.89 -14.47 0.44
CA TRP A 240 -11.52 -15.11 -0.82
C TRP A 240 -11.28 -16.61 -0.62
N ILE A 241 -10.40 -16.98 0.33
CA ILE A 241 -10.10 -18.39 0.63
C ILE A 241 -11.40 -19.19 0.83
N PHE A 242 -12.33 -18.63 1.61
CA PHE A 242 -13.62 -19.23 1.84
C PHE A 242 -14.41 -19.47 0.54
N LEU A 243 -14.56 -18.45 -0.31
CA LEU A 243 -15.27 -18.58 -1.57
C LEU A 243 -14.62 -19.60 -2.51
N GLU A 244 -13.30 -19.64 -2.54
CA GLU A 244 -12.52 -20.58 -3.34
C GLU A 244 -12.79 -22.04 -2.92
N TYR A 245 -12.84 -22.32 -1.62
CA TYR A 245 -13.19 -23.66 -1.12
C TYR A 245 -14.66 -23.98 -1.29
N ARG A 246 -15.56 -23.01 -1.06
CA ARG A 246 -17.00 -23.18 -1.27
C ARG A 246 -17.32 -23.56 -2.72
N ALA A 247 -16.64 -22.97 -3.69
CA ALA A 247 -16.84 -23.27 -5.12
C ALA A 247 -16.45 -24.70 -5.51
N ARG A 248 -15.63 -25.39 -4.70
CA ARG A 248 -15.20 -26.78 -4.95
C ARG A 248 -16.21 -27.83 -4.45
N ILE A 249 -17.18 -27.42 -3.64
CA ILE A 249 -18.20 -28.31 -3.08
C ILE A 249 -19.24 -28.65 -4.18
N ARG A 250 -19.33 -29.92 -4.58
CA ARG A 250 -20.26 -30.38 -5.63
C ARG A 250 -21.74 -30.38 -5.21
N SER A 251 -22.02 -30.66 -3.94
CA SER A 251 -23.40 -30.74 -3.42
C SER A 251 -23.96 -29.35 -3.09
N ARG A 252 -25.09 -28.98 -3.69
CA ARG A 252 -25.79 -27.71 -3.42
C ARG A 252 -26.25 -27.58 -1.96
N ALA A 253 -26.69 -28.69 -1.35
CA ALA A 253 -27.07 -28.72 0.06
C ALA A 253 -25.86 -28.45 0.95
N LEU A 254 -24.73 -29.13 0.70
CA LEU A 254 -23.50 -28.91 1.45
C LEU A 254 -22.94 -27.50 1.24
N GLN A 255 -23.10 -26.93 0.04
CA GLN A 255 -22.71 -25.56 -0.27
C GLN A 255 -23.58 -24.52 0.45
N PHE A 256 -24.86 -24.83 0.70
CA PHE A 256 -25.78 -24.00 1.48
C PHE A 256 -25.41 -24.01 2.96
N PHE A 257 -25.11 -25.18 3.53
CA PHE A 257 -24.67 -25.31 4.93
C PHE A 257 -23.24 -24.83 5.18
N ALA A 258 -22.36 -24.91 4.18
CA ALA A 258 -20.99 -24.41 4.30
C ALA A 258 -20.94 -22.90 4.55
N LEU A 259 -21.93 -22.13 4.10
CA LEU A 259 -21.94 -20.67 4.27
C LEU A 259 -22.09 -20.23 5.74
N PRO A 260 -23.16 -20.61 6.48
CA PRO A 260 -23.28 -20.26 7.89
C PRO A 260 -22.15 -20.87 8.72
N VAL A 261 -21.75 -22.13 8.47
CA VAL A 261 -20.63 -22.77 9.20
C VAL A 261 -19.34 -21.99 9.00
N THR A 262 -19.04 -21.55 7.78
CA THR A 262 -17.78 -20.84 7.55
C THR A 262 -17.85 -19.39 8.01
N ILE A 263 -19.00 -18.73 8.02
CA ILE A 263 -19.15 -17.42 8.68
C ILE A 263 -18.91 -17.58 10.18
N VAL A 264 -19.53 -18.59 10.80
CA VAL A 264 -19.37 -18.92 12.23
C VAL A 264 -17.91 -19.28 12.57
N LEU A 265 -17.13 -19.86 11.67
CA LEU A 265 -15.71 -20.15 11.90
C LEU A 265 -14.79 -18.98 11.54
N SER A 266 -15.03 -18.28 10.43
CA SER A 266 -14.14 -17.24 9.91
C SER A 266 -14.20 -15.95 10.72
N VAL A 267 -15.37 -15.61 11.28
CA VAL A 267 -15.51 -14.39 12.09
C VAL A 267 -14.73 -14.51 13.41
N PRO A 268 -14.85 -15.58 14.22
CA PRO A 268 -14.02 -15.76 15.40
C PRO A 268 -12.54 -15.92 15.09
N LEU A 269 -12.17 -16.68 14.05
CA LEU A 269 -10.77 -16.82 13.64
C LEU A 269 -10.16 -15.50 13.18
N GLY A 270 -10.91 -14.71 12.40
CA GLY A 270 -10.50 -13.37 11.99
C GLY A 270 -10.38 -12.43 13.18
N TYR A 271 -11.33 -12.48 14.12
CA TYR A 271 -11.29 -11.70 15.36
C TYR A 271 -10.08 -12.05 16.23
N GLN A 272 -9.81 -13.34 16.45
CA GLN A 272 -8.62 -13.80 17.17
C GLN A 272 -7.32 -13.40 16.47
N ALA A 273 -7.27 -13.50 15.14
CA ALA A 273 -6.11 -13.04 14.37
C ALA A 273 -5.87 -11.54 14.57
N ILE A 274 -6.93 -10.72 14.58
CA ILE A 274 -6.83 -9.28 14.85
C ILE A 274 -6.29 -9.03 16.26
N ILE A 275 -6.86 -9.67 17.29
CA ILE A 275 -6.38 -9.53 18.68
C ILE A 275 -4.89 -9.86 18.77
N LYS A 276 -4.46 -11.00 18.24
CA LYS A 276 -3.06 -11.43 18.31
C LYS A 276 -2.12 -10.50 17.53
N ILE A 277 -2.60 -9.88 16.46
CA ILE A 277 -1.82 -8.91 15.69
C ILE A 277 -1.67 -7.58 16.45
N THR A 278 -2.66 -7.20 17.25
CA THR A 278 -2.73 -5.91 17.95
C THR A 278 -2.36 -5.99 19.43
N GLU A 279 -2.09 -7.18 19.95
CA GLU A 279 -1.72 -7.44 21.35
C GLU A 279 -0.56 -6.56 21.82
N ASP A 280 0.49 -6.47 21.01
CA ASP A 280 1.70 -5.69 21.27
C ASP A 280 1.53 -4.17 21.06
N ASN A 281 0.34 -3.73 20.63
CA ASN A 281 0.12 -2.36 20.16
C ASN A 281 -1.15 -1.75 20.75
N GLU A 282 -1.01 -1.08 21.89
CA GLU A 282 -2.12 -0.45 22.61
C GLU A 282 -2.94 0.52 21.76
N ARG A 283 -2.30 1.20 20.79
CA ARG A 283 -2.96 2.14 19.86
C ARG A 283 -3.90 1.45 18.87
N TYR A 284 -3.64 0.19 18.55
CA TYR A 284 -4.43 -0.58 17.58
C TYR A 284 -5.24 -1.71 18.20
N LYS A 285 -5.26 -1.82 19.54
CA LYS A 285 -6.24 -2.64 20.27
C LYS A 285 -7.64 -2.19 19.90
N LEU A 286 -8.56 -3.15 19.70
CA LEU A 286 -9.89 -2.90 19.15
C LEU A 286 -10.66 -1.82 19.93
N GLU A 287 -10.49 -1.81 21.26
CA GLU A 287 -11.09 -0.87 22.21
C GLU A 287 -10.58 0.56 22.01
N ASN A 288 -9.29 0.71 21.69
CA ASN A 288 -8.62 2.00 21.54
C ASN A 288 -8.59 2.51 20.09
N LEU A 289 -9.03 1.71 19.11
CA LEU A 289 -8.97 2.07 17.69
C LEU A 289 -9.71 3.38 17.40
N ALA A 290 -10.92 3.55 17.97
CA ALA A 290 -11.73 4.73 17.73
C ALA A 290 -11.13 5.99 18.38
N ALA A 291 -10.65 5.88 19.63
CA ALA A 291 -9.96 6.97 20.33
C ALA A 291 -8.63 7.35 19.64
N THR A 292 -7.82 6.35 19.27
CA THR A 292 -6.55 6.57 18.55
C THR A 292 -6.78 7.25 17.20
N THR A 293 -7.83 6.83 16.48
CA THR A 293 -8.21 7.44 15.21
C THR A 293 -8.60 8.90 15.40
N GLN A 294 -9.37 9.23 16.45
CA GLN A 294 -9.75 10.59 16.78
C GLN A 294 -8.53 11.46 17.11
N VAL A 295 -7.64 11.00 17.99
CA VAL A 295 -6.41 11.72 18.36
C VAL A 295 -5.52 11.94 17.14
N THR A 296 -5.38 10.91 16.29
CA THR A 296 -4.60 11.01 15.05
C THR A 296 -5.21 12.03 14.09
N ALA A 297 -6.53 11.99 13.89
CA ALA A 297 -7.24 12.94 13.05
C ALA A 297 -7.10 14.38 13.54
N GLN A 298 -7.22 14.60 14.86
CA GLN A 298 -7.04 15.91 15.48
C GLN A 298 -5.60 16.42 15.31
N TRP A 299 -4.60 15.58 15.57
CA TRP A 299 -3.19 15.95 15.42
C TRP A 299 -2.86 16.30 13.97
N ILE A 300 -3.29 15.49 13.00
CA ILE A 300 -3.04 15.78 11.57
C ILE A 300 -3.80 17.03 11.12
N THR A 301 -5.00 17.28 11.66
CA THR A 301 -5.76 18.51 11.41
C THR A 301 -4.99 19.73 11.90
N GLN A 302 -4.53 19.70 13.15
CA GLN A 302 -3.74 20.79 13.75
C GLN A 302 -2.47 21.06 12.97
N MET A 303 -1.67 20.03 12.69
CA MET A 303 -0.46 20.14 11.87
C MET A 303 -0.76 20.64 10.47
N GLY A 304 -1.86 20.17 9.87
CA GLY A 304 -2.32 20.61 8.56
C GLY A 304 -2.66 22.10 8.53
N VAL A 305 -3.36 22.61 9.54
CA VAL A 305 -3.65 24.05 9.64
C VAL A 305 -2.37 24.87 9.83
N LEU A 306 -1.48 24.43 10.74
CA LEU A 306 -0.21 25.12 11.01
C LEU A 306 0.72 25.19 9.78
N GLN A 307 0.69 24.16 8.94
CA GLN A 307 1.52 24.06 7.73
C GLN A 307 0.83 24.61 6.46
N GLY A 308 -0.33 25.25 6.57
CA GLY A 308 -1.08 25.75 5.39
C GLY A 308 -1.61 24.64 4.47
N GLY A 309 -1.78 23.44 5.00
CA GLY A 309 -2.27 22.25 4.31
C GLY A 309 -3.76 22.29 3.99
N SER A 310 -4.18 21.41 3.07
CA SER A 310 -5.59 21.28 2.67
C SER A 310 -6.32 20.28 3.56
N VAL A 311 -6.92 20.78 4.64
CA VAL A 311 -7.66 20.00 5.65
C VAL A 311 -9.11 19.76 5.20
N TYR A 312 -9.67 18.61 5.57
CA TYR A 312 -11.09 18.29 5.44
C TYR A 312 -11.66 17.82 6.79
N SER A 313 -12.98 17.90 6.95
CA SER A 313 -13.68 17.40 8.14
C SER A 313 -14.76 16.40 7.75
N LEU A 314 -14.91 15.36 8.57
CA LEU A 314 -16.05 14.43 8.55
C LEU A 314 -17.08 14.76 9.66
N GLY A 315 -16.95 15.94 10.26
CA GLY A 315 -17.63 16.32 11.50
C GLY A 315 -16.99 15.70 12.73
N GLU A 316 -17.55 16.04 13.88
CA GLU A 316 -17.12 15.48 15.17
C GLU A 316 -17.69 14.06 15.35
N PHE A 317 -16.92 13.23 16.04
CA PHE A 317 -17.34 11.94 16.55
C PHE A 317 -16.74 11.77 17.95
N ASP A 318 -17.48 11.11 18.82
CA ASP A 318 -17.26 10.94 20.26
C ASP A 318 -16.13 9.96 20.64
N GLY A 319 -15.30 9.58 19.67
CA GLY A 319 -14.25 8.58 19.88
C GLY A 319 -14.76 7.17 20.14
N THR A 320 -16.08 6.91 19.99
CA THR A 320 -16.65 5.56 20.13
C THR A 320 -16.65 4.81 18.79
N PHE A 321 -16.70 3.48 18.85
CA PHE A 321 -16.78 2.64 17.65
C PHE A 321 -18.05 2.94 16.83
N THR A 322 -19.17 3.16 17.50
CA THR A 322 -20.45 3.51 16.86
C THR A 322 -20.38 4.88 16.20
N GLY A 323 -19.82 5.89 16.87
CA GLY A 323 -19.57 7.21 16.32
C GLY A 323 -18.68 7.16 15.07
N MET A 324 -17.60 6.36 15.12
CA MET A 324 -16.72 6.14 13.97
C MET A 324 -17.45 5.47 12.80
N LEU A 325 -18.28 4.45 13.05
CA LEU A 325 -19.04 3.74 12.01
C LEU A 325 -20.11 4.63 11.36
N SER A 326 -20.68 5.59 12.09
CA SER A 326 -21.62 6.58 11.52
C SER A 326 -21.00 7.39 10.36
N LYS A 327 -19.68 7.57 10.38
CA LYS A 327 -18.92 8.31 9.35
C LYS A 327 -18.53 7.45 8.16
N PHE A 328 -18.89 6.16 8.15
CA PHE A 328 -18.49 5.20 7.13
C PHE A 328 -18.78 5.66 5.69
N PRO A 329 -19.99 6.12 5.33
CA PRO A 329 -20.27 6.55 3.95
C PRO A 329 -19.44 7.77 3.54
N GLN A 330 -19.31 8.73 4.45
CA GLN A 330 -18.57 9.97 4.20
C GLN A 330 -17.07 9.69 4.02
N ALA A 331 -16.48 8.88 4.90
CA ALA A 331 -15.07 8.50 4.83
C ALA A 331 -14.71 7.81 3.52
N ILE A 332 -15.57 6.90 3.02
CA ILE A 332 -15.36 6.24 1.72
C ILE A 332 -15.37 7.25 0.57
N VAL A 333 -16.34 8.16 0.57
CA VAL A 333 -16.44 9.19 -0.47
C VAL A 333 -15.21 10.10 -0.45
N VAL A 334 -14.75 10.51 0.74
CA VAL A 334 -13.57 11.36 0.85
C VAL A 334 -12.31 10.64 0.35
N SER A 335 -12.10 9.40 0.78
CA SER A 335 -10.92 8.62 0.41
C SER A 335 -10.86 8.29 -1.08
N LEU A 336 -11.98 7.89 -1.68
CA LEU A 336 -12.01 7.45 -3.09
C LEU A 336 -12.16 8.62 -4.07
N TYR A 337 -12.95 9.64 -3.74
CA TYR A 337 -13.45 10.60 -4.72
C TYR A 337 -13.08 12.05 -4.43
N ARG A 338 -12.52 12.36 -3.25
CA ARG A 338 -12.00 13.70 -2.94
C ARG A 338 -10.47 13.74 -3.01
N PRO A 339 -9.85 14.92 -3.23
CA PRO A 339 -10.49 16.20 -3.48
C PRO A 339 -11.20 16.29 -4.83
N PHE A 340 -12.29 17.07 -4.89
CA PHE A 340 -12.92 17.40 -6.16
C PHE A 340 -12.16 18.51 -6.89
N LEU A 341 -12.37 18.66 -8.20
CA LEU A 341 -11.67 19.66 -9.02
C LEU A 341 -11.90 21.10 -8.54
N TRP A 342 -13.06 21.38 -7.94
CA TRP A 342 -13.39 22.69 -7.36
C TRP A 342 -12.88 22.90 -5.93
N GLU A 343 -12.32 21.87 -5.28
CA GLU A 343 -11.73 21.97 -3.94
C GLU A 343 -10.23 22.26 -3.98
N VAL A 344 -9.64 22.32 -5.18
CA VAL A 344 -8.20 22.46 -5.39
C VAL A 344 -7.70 23.81 -4.84
N ARG A 345 -6.76 23.76 -3.90
CA ARG A 345 -6.13 24.94 -3.28
C ARG A 345 -4.66 25.13 -3.66
N ASN A 346 -4.03 24.12 -4.25
CA ASN A 346 -2.63 24.19 -4.69
C ASN A 346 -2.35 23.22 -5.87
N PRO A 347 -1.23 23.38 -6.60
CA PRO A 347 -0.92 22.55 -7.77
C PRO A 347 -0.75 21.07 -7.44
N VAL A 348 -0.21 20.73 -6.26
CA VAL A 348 -0.04 19.33 -5.83
C VAL A 348 -1.40 18.66 -5.61
N MET A 349 -2.36 19.40 -5.05
CA MET A 349 -3.74 18.96 -4.85
C MET A 349 -4.48 18.77 -6.18
N LEU A 350 -4.17 19.54 -7.22
CA LEU A 350 -4.76 19.39 -8.55
C LEU A 350 -4.48 18.00 -9.13
N LEU A 351 -3.25 17.48 -8.99
CA LEU A 351 -2.89 16.14 -9.45
C LEU A 351 -3.75 15.07 -8.74
N SER A 352 -3.92 15.20 -7.42
CA SER A 352 -4.79 14.30 -6.67
C SER A 352 -6.27 14.45 -7.07
N ALA A 353 -6.73 15.66 -7.41
CA ALA A 353 -8.10 15.91 -7.83
C ALA A 353 -8.41 15.32 -9.22
N LEU A 354 -7.44 15.37 -10.14
CA LEU A 354 -7.54 14.72 -11.45
C LEU A 354 -7.63 13.20 -11.33
N GLU A 355 -6.82 12.59 -10.45
CA GLU A 355 -6.94 11.16 -10.16
C GLU A 355 -8.31 10.84 -9.55
N SER A 356 -8.77 11.58 -8.55
CA SER A 356 -10.08 11.37 -7.94
C SER A 356 -11.23 11.54 -8.95
N ALA A 357 -11.14 12.52 -9.87
CA ALA A 357 -12.08 12.68 -10.98
C ALA A 357 -12.08 11.46 -11.93
N PHE A 358 -10.92 10.86 -12.19
CA PHE A 358 -10.82 9.63 -12.95
C PHE A 358 -11.48 8.43 -12.23
N PHE A 359 -11.34 8.32 -10.91
CA PHE A 359 -12.07 7.31 -10.12
C PHE A 359 -13.59 7.53 -10.17
N ILE A 360 -14.05 8.77 -10.03
CA ILE A 360 -15.48 9.11 -10.18
C ILE A 360 -15.98 8.69 -11.55
N PHE A 361 -15.26 9.05 -12.62
CA PHE A 361 -15.61 8.68 -13.98
C PHE A 361 -15.74 7.16 -14.14
N MET A 362 -14.75 6.39 -13.68
CA MET A 362 -14.76 4.93 -13.75
C MET A 362 -15.90 4.30 -12.93
N THR A 363 -16.19 4.83 -11.74
CA THR A 363 -17.32 4.37 -10.92
C THR A 363 -18.67 4.67 -11.58
N ILE A 364 -18.85 5.87 -12.16
CA ILE A 364 -20.09 6.23 -12.87
C ILE A 364 -20.29 5.31 -14.08
N MET A 365 -19.21 5.05 -14.85
CA MET A 365 -19.27 4.12 -15.98
C MET A 365 -19.72 2.73 -15.55
N MET A 366 -19.21 2.22 -14.41
CA MET A 366 -19.62 0.93 -13.85
C MET A 366 -21.14 0.88 -13.59
N PHE A 367 -21.71 1.90 -12.93
CA PHE A 367 -23.15 1.95 -12.63
C PHE A 367 -24.03 2.17 -13.87
N ARG A 368 -23.52 2.84 -14.91
CA ARG A 368 -24.22 2.95 -16.21
C ARG A 368 -24.29 1.63 -16.97
N GLU A 369 -23.30 0.76 -16.77
CA GLU A 369 -23.21 -0.54 -17.46
C GLU A 369 -23.85 -1.70 -16.70
N PHE A 370 -23.97 -1.60 -15.37
CA PHE A 370 -24.54 -2.63 -14.50
C PHE A 370 -25.57 -2.08 -13.53
N LYS A 371 -26.71 -2.78 -13.43
CA LYS A 371 -27.65 -2.55 -12.35
C LYS A 371 -27.02 -2.99 -11.01
N PRO A 372 -27.32 -2.35 -9.87
CA PRO A 372 -26.77 -2.73 -8.57
C PRO A 372 -26.94 -4.22 -8.22
N LYS A 373 -28.09 -4.81 -8.57
CA LYS A 373 -28.35 -6.25 -8.38
C LYS A 373 -27.38 -7.14 -9.17
N ASP A 374 -27.12 -6.80 -10.43
CA ASP A 374 -26.19 -7.55 -11.29
C ASP A 374 -24.75 -7.43 -10.79
N LEU A 375 -24.39 -6.27 -10.23
CA LEU A 375 -23.09 -6.04 -9.63
C LEU A 375 -22.88 -6.94 -8.40
N LEU A 376 -23.85 -7.00 -7.48
CA LEU A 376 -23.75 -7.86 -6.29
C LEU A 376 -23.59 -9.34 -6.64
N ILE A 377 -24.36 -9.82 -7.63
CA ILE A 377 -24.24 -11.20 -8.11
C ILE A 377 -22.82 -11.47 -8.66
N LYS A 378 -22.26 -10.51 -9.42
CA LYS A 378 -20.91 -10.64 -9.97
C LYS A 378 -19.83 -10.63 -8.91
N LEU A 379 -19.91 -9.71 -7.95
CA LEU A 379 -18.95 -9.63 -6.84
C LEU A 379 -18.91 -10.96 -6.10
N ASN A 380 -20.08 -11.52 -5.78
CA ASN A 380 -20.17 -12.79 -5.05
C ASN A 380 -19.65 -14.00 -5.85
N ASN A 381 -19.69 -13.95 -7.18
CA ASN A 381 -19.24 -15.04 -8.04
C ASN A 381 -17.76 -14.97 -8.43
N GLN A 382 -17.08 -13.83 -8.20
CA GLN A 382 -15.68 -13.64 -8.59
C GLN A 382 -14.85 -13.24 -7.36
N PRO A 383 -14.13 -14.20 -6.74
CA PRO A 383 -13.40 -13.97 -5.48
C PRO A 383 -12.43 -12.79 -5.54
N ILE A 384 -11.72 -12.60 -6.65
CA ILE A 384 -10.81 -11.46 -6.87
C ILE A 384 -11.52 -10.10 -6.82
N LEU A 385 -12.73 -10.01 -7.38
CA LEU A 385 -13.51 -8.78 -7.34
C LEU A 385 -13.98 -8.51 -5.92
N LEU A 386 -14.55 -9.51 -5.25
CA LEU A 386 -15.00 -9.36 -3.87
C LEU A 386 -13.85 -8.95 -2.95
N PHE A 387 -12.70 -9.62 -3.03
CA PHE A 387 -11.49 -9.28 -2.30
C PHE A 387 -11.13 -7.81 -2.53
N SER A 388 -11.03 -7.40 -3.79
CA SER A 388 -10.60 -6.05 -4.15
C SER A 388 -11.56 -4.98 -3.62
N PHE A 389 -12.87 -5.24 -3.63
CA PHE A 389 -13.88 -4.33 -3.07
C PHE A 389 -13.87 -4.30 -1.55
N ILE A 390 -13.87 -5.45 -0.88
CA ILE A 390 -13.82 -5.52 0.60
C ILE A 390 -12.55 -4.82 1.10
N PHE A 391 -11.39 -5.17 0.54
CA PHE A 391 -10.12 -4.54 0.89
C PHE A 391 -10.19 -3.04 0.66
N SER A 392 -10.58 -2.59 -0.53
CA SER A 392 -10.57 -1.15 -0.84
C SER A 392 -11.57 -0.34 -0.04
N ILE A 393 -12.78 -0.85 0.21
CA ILE A 393 -13.82 -0.13 0.97
C ILE A 393 -13.44 -0.04 2.46
N THR A 394 -13.01 -1.15 3.06
CA THR A 394 -12.58 -1.14 4.47
C THR A 394 -11.35 -0.27 4.67
N PHE A 395 -10.42 -0.29 3.72
CA PHE A 395 -9.24 0.56 3.73
C PHE A 395 -9.59 2.04 3.53
N ALA A 396 -10.48 2.36 2.58
CA ALA A 396 -10.99 3.71 2.34
C ALA A 396 -11.63 4.30 3.59
N PHE A 397 -12.40 3.50 4.31
CA PHE A 397 -12.94 3.88 5.60
C PHE A 397 -11.83 4.21 6.60
N ALA A 398 -10.90 3.26 6.84
CA ALA A 398 -9.83 3.40 7.83
C ALA A 398 -8.95 4.64 7.60
N VAL A 399 -8.53 4.91 6.36
CA VAL A 399 -7.70 6.10 6.05
C VAL A 399 -8.52 7.39 6.01
N GLY A 400 -9.81 7.32 5.66
CA GLY A 400 -10.69 8.47 5.59
C GLY A 400 -10.93 9.08 6.97
N VAL A 401 -11.20 8.25 7.98
CA VAL A 401 -11.44 8.67 9.36
C VAL A 401 -10.18 9.07 10.12
N SER A 402 -8.99 8.69 9.65
CA SER A 402 -7.73 8.99 10.35
C SER A 402 -6.96 10.16 9.75
N SER A 403 -7.09 10.47 8.45
CA SER A 403 -6.15 11.39 7.79
C SER A 403 -6.49 12.88 7.95
N TYR A 404 -7.74 13.30 7.78
CA TYR A 404 -8.24 14.71 7.85
C TYR A 404 -7.45 15.78 7.06
N ASN A 405 -6.46 15.38 6.26
CA ASN A 405 -5.62 16.22 5.41
C ASN A 405 -5.46 15.54 4.05
N PHE A 406 -5.69 16.26 2.95
CA PHE A 406 -5.63 15.69 1.60
C PHE A 406 -4.22 15.22 1.20
N GLY A 407 -3.16 15.88 1.66
CA GLY A 407 -1.77 15.48 1.42
C GLY A 407 -1.40 14.18 2.14
N THR A 408 -1.89 13.99 3.36
CA THR A 408 -1.73 12.72 4.07
C THR A 408 -2.61 11.63 3.48
N LEU A 409 -3.86 11.96 3.14
CA LEU A 409 -4.83 11.01 2.59
C LEU A 409 -4.37 10.44 1.24
N VAL A 410 -3.83 11.28 0.34
CA VAL A 410 -3.36 10.83 -0.98
C VAL A 410 -2.22 9.81 -0.86
N ARG A 411 -1.36 9.97 0.15
CA ARG A 411 -0.32 8.98 0.50
C ARG A 411 -0.91 7.73 1.10
N TYR A 412 -1.79 7.87 2.09
CA TYR A 412 -2.28 6.72 2.84
C TYR A 412 -3.16 5.81 1.99
N LYS A 413 -3.88 6.35 1.00
CA LYS A 413 -4.76 5.56 0.13
C LYS A 413 -4.07 4.77 -0.99
N ILE A 414 -2.77 4.99 -1.25
CA ILE A 414 -2.08 4.27 -2.34
C ILE A 414 -2.18 2.74 -2.30
N PRO A 415 -2.27 2.06 -1.13
CA PRO A 415 -2.34 0.60 -1.12
C PRO A 415 -3.67 0.07 -1.68
N MET A 416 -4.77 0.81 -1.53
CA MET A 416 -6.09 0.37 -2.01
C MET A 416 -6.36 0.72 -3.48
N MET A 417 -5.78 1.81 -3.99
CA MET A 417 -6.09 2.33 -5.33
C MET A 417 -5.88 1.31 -6.45
N PRO A 418 -4.78 0.51 -6.48
CA PRO A 418 -4.57 -0.50 -7.51
C PRO A 418 -5.68 -1.56 -7.51
N PHE A 419 -6.10 -2.04 -6.34
CA PHE A 419 -7.14 -3.07 -6.22
C PHE A 419 -8.49 -2.54 -6.68
N PHE A 420 -8.88 -1.34 -6.21
CA PHE A 420 -10.15 -0.74 -6.60
C PHE A 420 -10.23 -0.49 -8.11
N LEU A 421 -9.21 0.11 -8.70
CA LEU A 421 -9.23 0.41 -10.12
C LEU A 421 -9.15 -0.85 -10.99
N CYS A 422 -8.35 -1.86 -10.59
CA CYS A 422 -8.35 -3.15 -11.28
C CYS A 422 -9.73 -3.82 -11.25
N ALA A 423 -10.44 -3.74 -10.13
CA ALA A 423 -11.80 -4.26 -10.01
C ALA A 423 -12.78 -3.56 -10.98
N LEU A 424 -12.70 -2.23 -11.08
CA LEU A 424 -13.50 -1.44 -12.01
C LEU A 424 -13.21 -1.84 -13.48
N TYR A 425 -11.95 -2.02 -13.85
CA TYR A 425 -11.58 -2.46 -15.21
C TYR A 425 -12.09 -3.87 -15.53
N ILE A 426 -11.97 -4.81 -14.59
CA ILE A 426 -12.49 -6.18 -14.77
C ILE A 426 -14.00 -6.14 -15.01
N ILE A 427 -14.75 -5.40 -14.18
CA ILE A 427 -16.21 -5.29 -14.32
C ILE A 427 -16.61 -4.72 -15.69
N ARG A 428 -15.97 -3.62 -16.09
CA ARG A 428 -16.21 -2.96 -17.38
C ARG A 428 -15.92 -3.87 -18.57
N SER A 429 -14.80 -4.59 -18.55
CA SER A 429 -14.43 -5.52 -19.63
C SER A 429 -15.49 -6.59 -19.90
N GLN A 430 -16.18 -7.03 -18.85
CA GLN A 430 -17.24 -8.03 -18.94
C GLN A 430 -18.55 -7.43 -19.50
N ALA A 431 -18.81 -6.14 -19.25
CA ALA A 431 -19.97 -5.44 -19.82
C ALA A 431 -19.84 -5.33 -21.34
N VAL A 432 -18.65 -4.93 -21.80
CA VAL A 432 -18.34 -4.81 -23.23
C VAL A 432 -18.55 -6.16 -23.95
N LYS A 433 -18.03 -7.27 -23.39
CA LYS A 433 -18.25 -8.62 -23.94
C LYS A 433 -19.73 -9.00 -24.01
N LYS A 434 -20.56 -8.62 -23.03
CA LYS A 434 -22.00 -8.88 -23.03
C LYS A 434 -22.72 -8.10 -24.13
N ARG A 435 -22.34 -6.84 -24.38
CA ARG A 435 -22.88 -6.02 -25.48
C ARG A 435 -22.58 -6.62 -26.85
N PHE A 436 -21.33 -7.01 -27.10
CA PHE A 436 -20.95 -7.65 -28.38
C PHE A 436 -21.69 -8.96 -28.64
N LYS A 437 -21.88 -9.81 -27.61
CA LYS A 437 -22.68 -11.03 -27.74
C LYS A 437 -24.16 -10.74 -28.03
N LYS A 438 -24.71 -9.65 -27.49
CA LYS A 438 -26.10 -9.24 -27.76
C LYS A 438 -26.24 -8.80 -29.21
N VAL A 439 -25.35 -7.93 -29.71
CA VAL A 439 -25.38 -7.45 -31.10
C VAL A 439 -25.25 -8.60 -32.11
N LYS A 440 -24.33 -9.54 -31.91
CA LYS A 440 -24.19 -10.75 -32.76
C LYS A 440 -25.38 -11.73 -32.74
N ARG A 441 -26.33 -11.56 -31.82
CA ARG A 441 -27.56 -12.37 -31.76
C ARG A 441 -28.73 -11.70 -32.48
N PHE A 442 -28.58 -10.40 -32.80
CA PHE A 442 -29.58 -9.59 -33.51
C PHE A 442 -29.15 -9.22 -34.95
N ALA A 443 -27.88 -9.50 -35.31
CA ALA A 443 -27.40 -9.58 -36.68
C ALA A 443 -27.35 -11.06 -37.06
#